data_AF-W4RUX5-F1
#
_entry.id   AF-W4RUX5-F1
#
_cell.length_a   1.000
_cell.length_b   1.000
_cell.length_c   1.000
_cell.angle_alpha   90.00
_cell.angle_beta   90.00
_cell.angle_gamma   90.00
#
_symmetry.space_group_name_H-M   'P 1'
#
loop_
_entity.id
_entity.type
_entity.pdbx_description
1 polymer ?
#
loop_
_entity_poly.entity_id
_entity_poly.type
_entity_poly.pdbx_seq_one_letter_code
_entity_poly.pdbx_strand_id
1 'polypeptide(L)'
;MHSRFPVVDQNMKVIGMITSKDVMGHEQDVLIEKIMTKNPMTVSGSTSVASSAHMMVWEGIEVLPVVNDANRLQGIVSRQDVLKALQMIQRQPQVGETLDDTVTNQLVLAKGKTKDEDIFRCQVTPQMTNHLGTISYGVFTTIVTEAANRVLRGYKKGDLVVENMTIYFIKPVQIDSVIEIYPKVLEVGRKFGKVDIEAFNDGVLVGKAMMMCQLIDRH
;
A
#
# COMPACT_ATOMS: atom_id res chain seq x y z
N MET A 1 -29.63 7.00 2.41
CA MET A 1 -29.82 8.32 1.79
C MET A 1 -28.54 9.11 2.04
N HIS A 2 -27.85 9.59 0.99
CA HIS A 2 -26.62 10.36 1.19
C HIS A 2 -26.97 11.72 1.80
N SER A 3 -26.29 12.11 2.88
CA SER A 3 -26.51 13.38 3.60
C SER A 3 -25.45 14.44 3.30
N ARG A 4 -24.54 14.15 2.37
CA ARG A 4 -23.42 15.00 1.96
C ARG A 4 -23.30 15.01 0.44
N PHE A 5 -23.08 16.17 -0.16
CA PHE A 5 -23.07 16.38 -1.60
C PHE A 5 -21.85 17.22 -2.01
N PRO A 6 -21.14 16.84 -3.08
CA PRO A 6 -20.12 17.68 -3.67
C PRO A 6 -20.75 18.89 -4.37
N VAL A 7 -20.18 20.06 -4.13
CA VAL A 7 -20.49 21.29 -4.86
C VAL A 7 -19.49 21.40 -6.00
N VAL A 8 -20.01 21.61 -7.22
CA VAL A 8 -19.20 21.74 -8.43
C VAL A 8 -19.37 23.09 -9.09
N ASP A 9 -18.33 23.55 -9.81
CA ASP A 9 -18.43 24.69 -10.70
C ASP A 9 -19.09 24.33 -12.05
N GLN A 10 -19.24 25.32 -12.93
CA GLN A 10 -19.76 25.15 -14.29
C GLN A 10 -18.96 24.18 -15.18
N ASN A 11 -17.73 23.85 -14.81
CA ASN A 11 -16.85 22.91 -15.51
C ASN A 11 -16.81 21.52 -14.86
N MET A 12 -17.74 21.23 -13.93
CA MET A 12 -17.80 20.01 -13.12
C MET A 12 -16.61 19.84 -12.15
N LYS A 13 -15.81 20.87 -11.89
CA LYS A 13 -14.74 20.80 -10.90
C LYS A 13 -15.31 20.84 -9.49
N VAL A 14 -14.84 19.95 -8.62
CA VAL A 14 -15.24 19.94 -7.21
C VAL A 14 -14.64 21.15 -6.50
N ILE A 15 -15.49 22.01 -5.94
CA ILE A 15 -15.11 23.24 -5.23
C ILE A 15 -15.47 23.21 -3.74
N GLY A 16 -16.35 22.30 -3.33
CA GLY A 16 -16.81 22.21 -1.95
C GLY A 16 -17.59 20.95 -1.65
N MET A 17 -17.95 20.80 -0.37
CA MET A 17 -18.89 19.81 0.12
C MET A 17 -19.96 20.52 0.95
N ILE A 18 -21.19 20.05 0.83
CA ILE A 18 -22.31 20.54 1.63
C ILE A 18 -23.12 19.38 2.21
N THR A 19 -23.64 19.58 3.41
CA THR A 19 -24.50 18.63 4.11
C THR A 19 -25.83 19.29 4.44
N SER A 20 -26.84 18.48 4.78
CA SER A 20 -28.11 19.03 5.26
C SER A 20 -27.93 19.92 6.50
N LYS A 21 -26.92 19.65 7.33
CA LYS A 21 -26.61 20.48 8.52
C LYS A 21 -26.08 21.86 8.17
N ASP A 22 -25.39 22.00 7.04
CA ASP A 22 -24.83 23.28 6.61
C ASP A 22 -25.90 24.20 6.03
N VAL A 23 -26.99 23.63 5.49
CA VAL A 23 -28.14 24.39 4.95
C VAL A 23 -29.14 24.76 6.04
N MET A 24 -29.30 23.90 7.07
CA MET A 24 -30.27 24.12 8.13
C MET A 24 -29.96 25.42 8.91
N GLY A 25 -30.97 26.28 9.02
CA GLY A 25 -30.88 27.53 9.78
C GLY A 25 -30.42 28.75 8.97
N HIS A 26 -30.13 28.59 7.68
CA HIS A 26 -29.87 29.71 6.78
C HIS A 26 -31.12 30.11 5.96
N GLU A 27 -31.13 31.36 5.49
CA GLU A 27 -32.14 31.89 4.58
C GLU A 27 -32.12 31.15 3.22
N GLN A 28 -33.27 31.05 2.55
CA GLN A 28 -33.41 30.25 1.32
C GLN A 28 -32.60 30.78 0.12
N ASP A 29 -32.24 32.05 0.14
CA ASP A 29 -31.47 32.74 -0.91
C ASP A 29 -29.96 32.77 -0.62
N VAL A 30 -29.51 32.15 0.49
CA VAL A 30 -28.07 32.05 0.77
C VAL A 30 -27.37 31.29 -0.35
N LEU A 31 -26.27 31.84 -0.83
CA LEU A 31 -25.44 31.17 -1.82
C LEU A 31 -24.72 29.98 -1.17
N ILE A 32 -24.84 28.80 -1.80
CA ILE A 32 -24.18 27.56 -1.38
C ILE A 32 -22.67 27.75 -1.16
N GLU A 33 -22.01 28.57 -1.98
CA GLU A 33 -20.58 28.87 -1.86
C GLU A 33 -20.18 29.50 -0.51
N LYS A 34 -21.13 30.13 0.20
CA LYS A 34 -20.91 30.79 1.49
C LYS A 34 -21.01 29.82 2.67
N ILE A 35 -21.71 28.71 2.49
CA ILE A 35 -22.02 27.75 3.57
C ILE A 35 -21.40 26.37 3.35
N MET A 36 -20.81 26.10 2.18
CA MET A 36 -20.09 24.86 1.91
C MET A 36 -18.72 24.81 2.61
N THR A 37 -18.27 23.60 2.92
CA THR A 37 -16.86 23.34 3.24
C THR A 37 -16.05 23.41 1.95
N LYS A 38 -15.09 24.35 1.88
CA LYS A 38 -14.25 24.54 0.68
C LYS A 38 -13.09 23.55 0.64
N ASN A 39 -12.58 23.29 -0.56
CA ASN A 39 -11.40 22.43 -0.82
C ASN A 39 -11.53 21.04 -0.17
N PRO A 40 -12.55 20.25 -0.53
CA PRO A 40 -12.75 18.95 0.08
C PRO A 40 -11.65 17.98 -0.35
N MET A 41 -11.35 17.01 0.53
CA MET A 41 -10.52 15.86 0.18
C MET A 41 -11.22 15.07 -0.93
N THR A 42 -10.46 14.66 -1.95
CA THR A 42 -10.96 13.89 -3.10
C THR A 42 -10.07 12.68 -3.35
N VAL A 43 -10.60 11.71 -4.07
CA VAL A 43 -9.86 10.51 -4.52
C VAL A 43 -9.97 10.35 -6.02
N SER A 44 -9.01 9.64 -6.63
CA SER A 44 -9.08 9.27 -8.04
C SER A 44 -9.87 7.98 -8.24
N GLY A 45 -10.35 7.73 -9.46
CA GLY A 45 -10.96 6.43 -9.80
C GLY A 45 -10.02 5.23 -9.67
N SER A 46 -8.71 5.46 -9.62
CA SER A 46 -7.67 4.45 -9.39
C SER A 46 -7.30 4.27 -7.91
N THR A 47 -7.77 5.15 -7.01
CA THR A 47 -7.46 5.05 -5.58
C THR A 47 -8.15 3.80 -5.00
N SER A 48 -7.42 2.97 -4.26
CA SER A 48 -8.03 1.74 -3.75
C SER A 48 -9.12 2.02 -2.72
N VAL A 49 -10.03 1.04 -2.59
CA VAL A 49 -11.10 1.06 -1.58
C VAL A 49 -10.52 1.24 -0.18
N ALA A 50 -9.37 0.64 0.11
CA ALA A 50 -8.81 0.72 1.45
C ALA A 50 -8.01 1.99 1.69
N SER A 51 -7.32 2.55 0.68
CA SER A 51 -6.76 3.90 0.79
C SER A 51 -7.86 4.92 1.05
N SER A 52 -9.00 4.77 0.38
CA SER A 52 -10.21 5.56 0.66
C SER A 52 -10.71 5.33 2.10
N ALA A 53 -10.74 4.09 2.57
CA ALA A 53 -11.12 3.75 3.95
C ALA A 53 -10.19 4.43 4.97
N HIS A 54 -8.88 4.36 4.71
CA HIS A 54 -7.85 4.92 5.56
C HIS A 54 -8.00 6.44 5.68
N MET A 55 -8.16 7.12 4.54
CA MET A 55 -8.41 8.56 4.47
C MET A 55 -9.70 8.94 5.21
N MET A 56 -10.79 8.19 5.04
CA MET A 56 -12.06 8.41 5.75
C MET A 56 -11.91 8.30 7.26
N VAL A 57 -11.14 7.33 7.76
CA VAL A 57 -10.92 7.15 9.20
C VAL A 57 -10.05 8.26 9.76
N TRP A 58 -8.94 8.57 9.09
CA TRP A 58 -7.96 9.53 9.58
C TRP A 58 -8.50 10.97 9.59
N GLU A 59 -9.21 11.35 8.53
CA GLU A 59 -9.78 12.70 8.39
C GLU A 59 -11.19 12.82 8.97
N GLY A 60 -11.79 11.73 9.47
CA GLY A 60 -13.16 11.72 9.98
C GLY A 60 -14.22 11.99 8.90
N ILE A 61 -13.93 11.66 7.63
CA ILE A 61 -14.77 11.94 6.47
C ILE A 61 -15.66 10.73 6.16
N GLU A 62 -16.94 10.97 5.87
CA GLU A 62 -17.90 9.90 5.56
C GLU A 62 -18.13 9.68 4.05
N VAL A 63 -17.81 10.68 3.22
CA VAL A 63 -18.03 10.66 1.77
C VAL A 63 -16.85 11.33 1.08
N LEU A 64 -16.25 10.64 0.11
CA LEU A 64 -15.19 11.19 -0.73
C LEU A 64 -15.71 11.38 -2.16
N PRO A 65 -15.58 12.59 -2.74
CA PRO A 65 -15.76 12.79 -4.18
C PRO A 65 -14.67 12.05 -4.95
N VAL A 66 -15.10 11.31 -5.97
CA VAL A 66 -14.19 10.67 -6.94
C VAL A 66 -14.02 11.61 -8.11
N VAL A 67 -12.79 11.98 -8.43
CA VAL A 67 -12.45 12.95 -9.49
C VAL A 67 -11.50 12.34 -10.51
N ASN A 68 -11.44 12.95 -11.69
CA ASN A 68 -10.40 12.68 -12.68
C ASN A 68 -9.19 13.63 -12.51
N ASP A 69 -8.17 13.49 -13.37
CA ASP A 69 -6.94 14.29 -13.33
C ASP A 69 -7.18 15.80 -13.50
N ALA A 70 -8.29 16.20 -14.11
CA ALA A 70 -8.70 17.60 -14.24
C ALA A 70 -9.53 18.12 -13.05
N ASN A 71 -9.58 17.35 -11.94
CA ASN A 71 -10.39 17.58 -10.75
C ASN A 71 -11.91 17.65 -11.01
N ARG A 72 -12.38 17.00 -12.09
CA ARG A 72 -13.81 16.95 -12.43
C ARG A 72 -14.47 15.77 -11.74
N LEU A 73 -15.62 16.00 -11.12
CA LEU A 73 -16.41 14.99 -10.42
C LEU A 73 -16.81 13.85 -11.37
N GLN A 74 -16.48 12.62 -11.00
CA GLN A 74 -16.90 11.38 -11.64
C GLN A 74 -17.97 10.65 -10.82
N GLY A 75 -17.98 10.84 -9.50
CA GLY A 75 -18.95 10.21 -8.61
C GLY A 75 -18.61 10.46 -7.14
N ILE A 76 -19.23 9.67 -6.25
CA ILE A 76 -18.94 9.67 -4.82
C ILE A 76 -18.74 8.26 -4.32
N VAL A 77 -17.92 8.11 -3.29
CA VAL A 77 -17.80 6.87 -2.52
C VAL A 77 -18.11 7.17 -1.06
N SER A 78 -19.04 6.42 -0.47
CA SER A 78 -19.38 6.55 0.95
C SER A 78 -18.65 5.52 1.81
N ARG A 79 -18.53 5.80 3.11
CA ARG A 79 -18.00 4.84 4.09
C ARG A 79 -18.74 3.49 4.06
N GLN A 80 -20.04 3.50 3.77
CA GLN A 80 -20.81 2.26 3.64
C GLN A 80 -20.40 1.45 2.41
N ASP A 81 -20.13 2.12 1.29
CA ASP A 81 -19.67 1.46 0.05
C ASP A 81 -18.29 0.84 0.27
N VAL A 82 -17.39 1.57 0.92
CA VAL A 82 -16.05 1.11 1.30
C VAL A 82 -16.14 -0.13 2.20
N LEU A 83 -16.94 -0.09 3.27
CA LEU A 83 -17.08 -1.23 4.18
C LEU A 83 -17.65 -2.47 3.49
N LYS A 84 -18.66 -2.30 2.63
CA LYS A 84 -19.22 -3.40 1.84
C LYS A 84 -18.17 -4.03 0.92
N ALA A 85 -17.37 -3.21 0.24
CA ALA A 85 -16.32 -3.69 -0.66
C ALA A 85 -15.22 -4.44 0.11
N LEU A 86 -14.78 -3.93 1.27
CA LEU A 86 -13.79 -4.62 2.11
C LEU A 86 -14.28 -5.97 2.64
N GLN A 87 -15.55 -6.07 3.03
CA GLN A 87 -16.14 -7.35 3.46
C GLN A 87 -16.22 -8.39 2.34
N MET A 88 -16.41 -7.96 1.09
CA MET A 88 -16.40 -8.85 -0.07
C MET A 88 -14.99 -9.43 -0.32
N ILE A 89 -13.94 -8.63 -0.09
CA ILE A 89 -12.54 -9.07 -0.21
C ILE A 89 -12.21 -10.13 0.86
N GLN A 90 -12.71 -9.98 2.09
CA GLN A 90 -12.45 -10.90 3.20
C GLN A 90 -13.22 -12.23 3.13
N ARG A 91 -14.21 -12.38 2.23
CA ARG A 91 -14.98 -13.62 2.09
C ARG A 91 -14.29 -14.71 1.26
N GLN A 92 -13.06 -14.48 0.82
CA GLN A 92 -12.23 -15.58 0.31
C GLN A 92 -11.84 -16.52 1.46
N PRO A 93 -12.08 -17.83 1.33
CA PRO A 93 -11.69 -18.79 2.36
C PRO A 93 -10.16 -18.83 2.48
N GLN A 94 -9.63 -18.24 3.55
CA GLN A 94 -8.20 -18.31 3.96
C GLN A 94 -7.89 -19.70 4.54
N VAL A 95 -8.12 -20.76 3.78
CA VAL A 95 -7.88 -22.12 4.27
C VAL A 95 -6.39 -22.44 4.10
N GLY A 96 -5.63 -22.25 5.17
CA GLY A 96 -4.28 -22.82 5.33
C GLY A 96 -3.10 -21.93 4.94
N GLU A 97 -3.32 -20.67 4.58
CA GLU A 97 -2.21 -19.72 4.34
C GLU A 97 -1.81 -19.00 5.64
N THR A 98 -0.51 -18.91 5.88
CA THR A 98 0.05 -18.07 6.95
C THR A 98 0.02 -16.59 6.53
N LEU A 99 0.20 -15.69 7.51
CA LEU A 99 0.33 -14.25 7.22
C LEU A 99 1.54 -13.98 6.31
N ASP A 100 2.61 -14.75 6.46
CA ASP A 100 3.78 -14.66 5.61
C ASP A 100 3.48 -15.14 4.18
N ASP A 101 2.69 -16.20 4.00
CA ASP A 101 2.27 -16.66 2.66
C ASP A 101 1.49 -15.56 1.92
N THR A 102 0.59 -14.87 2.63
CA THR A 102 -0.21 -13.76 2.06
C THR A 102 0.66 -12.62 1.52
N VAL A 103 1.78 -12.32 2.21
CA VAL A 103 2.73 -11.27 1.80
C VAL A 103 3.63 -11.79 0.67
N THR A 104 4.21 -12.96 0.84
CA THR A 104 5.22 -13.51 -0.09
C THR A 104 4.62 -13.92 -1.43
N ASN A 105 3.34 -14.29 -1.49
CA ASN A 105 2.62 -14.53 -2.74
C ASN A 105 2.45 -13.27 -3.60
N GLN A 106 2.51 -12.07 -3.00
CA GLN A 106 2.46 -10.80 -3.75
C GLN A 106 3.83 -10.38 -4.30
N LEU A 107 4.90 -11.09 -3.94
CA LEU A 107 6.25 -10.80 -4.39
C LEU A 107 6.51 -11.45 -5.75
N VAL A 108 6.63 -10.64 -6.80
CA VAL A 108 6.80 -11.09 -8.18
C VAL A 108 8.24 -10.88 -8.63
N LEU A 109 8.84 -11.90 -9.25
CA LEU A 109 10.16 -11.78 -9.87
C LEU A 109 10.08 -10.91 -11.13
N ALA A 110 10.92 -9.89 -11.20
CA ALA A 110 11.15 -9.04 -12.36
C ALA A 110 12.62 -9.15 -12.78
N LYS A 111 12.89 -9.14 -14.08
CA LYS A 111 14.27 -9.13 -14.58
C LYS A 111 14.87 -7.75 -14.42
N GLY A 112 16.07 -7.69 -13.85
CA GLY A 112 16.86 -6.46 -13.78
C GLY A 112 17.42 -5.98 -15.11
N LYS A 113 18.20 -4.90 -15.04
CA LYS A 113 18.84 -4.30 -16.23
C LYS A 113 19.93 -5.20 -16.79
N THR A 114 20.49 -6.08 -15.95
CA THR A 114 21.49 -7.07 -16.33
C THR A 114 20.92 -8.49 -16.23
N LYS A 115 21.57 -9.46 -16.91
CA LYS A 115 21.07 -10.85 -16.98
C LYS A 115 21.05 -11.59 -15.64
N ASP A 116 21.80 -11.10 -14.65
CA ASP A 116 22.02 -11.78 -13.37
C ASP A 116 21.49 -10.97 -12.16
N GLU A 117 20.64 -9.97 -12.39
CA GLU A 117 19.98 -9.21 -11.33
C GLU A 117 18.52 -9.65 -11.20
N ASP A 118 18.25 -10.48 -10.21
CA ASP A 118 16.89 -10.77 -9.75
C ASP A 118 16.36 -9.57 -8.97
N ILE A 119 15.32 -8.93 -9.49
CA ILE A 119 14.57 -7.87 -8.80
C ILE A 119 13.24 -8.46 -8.38
N PHE A 120 12.74 -8.07 -7.21
CA PHE A 120 11.40 -8.44 -6.79
C PHE A 120 10.52 -7.20 -6.68
N ARG A 121 9.28 -7.29 -7.17
CA ARG A 121 8.28 -6.24 -7.06
C ARG A 121 7.12 -6.70 -6.21
N CYS A 122 6.63 -5.82 -5.37
CA CYS A 122 5.46 -6.08 -4.55
C CYS A 122 4.57 -4.83 -4.55
N GLN A 123 3.28 -5.00 -4.80
CA GLN A 123 2.30 -3.94 -4.64
C GLN A 123 1.87 -3.88 -3.18
N VAL A 124 1.89 -2.70 -2.57
CA VAL A 124 1.48 -2.52 -1.18
C VAL A 124 -0.03 -2.58 -1.08
N THR A 125 -0.53 -3.70 -0.59
CA THR A 125 -1.96 -3.88 -0.34
C THR A 125 -2.33 -3.44 1.08
N PRO A 126 -3.62 -3.21 1.36
CA PRO A 126 -4.04 -2.60 2.62
C PRO A 126 -3.74 -3.47 3.84
N GLN A 127 -3.81 -4.79 3.65
CA GLN A 127 -3.51 -5.78 4.71
C GLN A 127 -2.04 -5.75 5.13
N MET A 128 -1.18 -5.09 4.35
CA MET A 128 0.25 -4.94 4.63
C MET A 128 0.57 -3.70 5.47
N THR A 129 -0.40 -2.80 5.65
CA THR A 129 -0.17 -1.45 6.17
C THR A 129 -0.48 -1.32 7.67
N ASN A 130 0.18 -0.36 8.30
CA ASN A 130 -0.09 0.08 9.66
C ASN A 130 -1.19 1.15 9.69
N HIS A 131 -1.54 1.64 10.89
CA HIS A 131 -2.53 2.70 11.10
C HIS A 131 -2.15 4.08 10.52
N LEU A 132 -1.00 4.22 9.86
CA LEU A 132 -0.58 5.43 9.16
C LEU A 132 -0.73 5.29 7.62
N GLY A 133 -1.24 4.15 7.14
CA GLY A 133 -1.39 3.90 5.69
C GLY A 133 -0.06 3.61 5.00
N THR A 134 0.93 3.16 5.77
CA THR A 134 2.28 2.82 5.28
C THR A 134 2.58 1.35 5.55
N ILE A 135 3.48 0.72 4.79
CA ILE A 135 3.89 -0.68 5.03
C ILE A 135 4.27 -0.85 6.51
N SER A 136 3.72 -1.87 7.16
CA SER A 136 4.10 -2.21 8.52
C SER A 136 5.52 -2.79 8.56
N TYR A 137 6.27 -2.51 9.63
CA TYR A 137 7.66 -2.97 9.75
C TYR A 137 7.81 -4.49 9.65
N GLY A 138 6.85 -5.26 10.19
CA GLY A 138 6.82 -6.71 10.06
C GLY A 138 6.70 -7.17 8.61
N VAL A 139 5.79 -6.56 7.85
CA VAL A 139 5.60 -6.91 6.43
C VAL A 139 6.82 -6.53 5.59
N PHE A 140 7.42 -5.36 5.83
CA PHE A 140 8.67 -4.99 5.16
C PHE A 140 9.77 -6.02 5.44
N THR A 141 9.88 -6.48 6.69
CA THR A 141 10.82 -7.51 7.14
C THR A 141 10.58 -8.84 6.41
N THR A 142 9.33 -9.29 6.30
CA THR A 142 8.96 -10.50 5.54
C THR A 142 9.34 -10.38 4.07
N ILE A 143 9.07 -9.23 3.42
CA ILE A 143 9.39 -8.99 2.00
C ILE A 143 10.90 -9.09 1.75
N VAL A 144 11.73 -8.39 2.54
CA VAL A 144 13.19 -8.40 2.33
C VAL A 144 13.79 -9.77 2.63
N THR A 145 13.27 -10.46 3.65
CA THR A 145 13.70 -11.81 4.02
C THR A 145 13.36 -12.80 2.90
N GLU A 146 12.16 -12.75 2.35
CA GLU A 146 11.74 -13.63 1.27
C GLU A 146 12.53 -13.37 -0.02
N ALA A 147 12.74 -12.10 -0.39
CA ALA A 147 13.55 -11.75 -1.55
C ALA A 147 14.97 -12.32 -1.43
N ALA A 148 15.60 -12.18 -0.26
CA ALA A 148 16.93 -12.72 -0.01
C ALA A 148 16.95 -14.26 -0.03
N ASN A 149 15.96 -14.92 0.57
CA ASN A 149 15.81 -16.37 0.54
C ASN A 149 15.64 -16.91 -0.89
N ARG A 150 14.84 -16.24 -1.73
CA ARG A 150 14.62 -16.66 -3.12
C ARG A 150 15.91 -16.61 -3.95
N VAL A 151 16.72 -15.56 -3.80
CA VAL A 151 18.01 -15.47 -4.53
C VAL A 151 19.00 -16.50 -4.01
N LEU A 152 19.12 -16.69 -2.69
CA LEU A 152 20.02 -17.69 -2.12
C LEU A 152 19.68 -19.13 -2.54
N ARG A 153 18.39 -19.45 -2.68
CA ARG A 153 17.93 -20.75 -3.22
C ARG A 153 18.39 -21.00 -4.66
N GLY A 154 18.70 -19.95 -5.42
CA GLY A 154 19.33 -20.05 -6.74
C GLY A 154 20.77 -20.61 -6.68
N TYR A 155 21.50 -20.37 -5.58
CA TYR A 155 22.88 -20.82 -5.41
C TYR A 155 22.99 -22.18 -4.70
N LYS A 156 22.12 -22.46 -3.72
CA LYS A 156 22.17 -23.72 -2.97
C LYS A 156 20.77 -24.21 -2.61
N LYS A 157 20.52 -25.50 -2.86
CA LYS A 157 19.31 -26.20 -2.40
C LYS A 157 19.48 -26.58 -0.92
N GLY A 158 18.51 -26.25 -0.09
CA GLY A 158 18.53 -26.52 1.35
C GLY A 158 17.57 -25.61 2.09
N ASP A 159 17.37 -25.89 3.38
CA ASP A 159 16.59 -25.00 4.22
C ASP A 159 17.50 -23.86 4.71
N LEU A 160 16.97 -22.63 4.65
CA LEU A 160 17.66 -21.41 5.02
C LEU A 160 17.11 -20.92 6.35
N VAL A 161 17.99 -20.67 7.31
CA VAL A 161 17.62 -20.09 8.60
C VAL A 161 18.32 -18.76 8.76
N VAL A 162 17.57 -17.69 9.00
CA VAL A 162 18.16 -16.38 9.26
C VAL A 162 18.84 -16.39 10.63
N GLU A 163 20.14 -16.10 10.67
CA GLU A 163 20.91 -15.99 11.93
C GLU A 163 20.87 -14.56 12.46
N ASN A 164 21.02 -13.58 11.56
CA ASN A 164 21.02 -12.17 11.89
C ASN A 164 20.47 -11.38 10.70
N MET A 165 19.67 -10.36 11.00
CA MET A 165 19.29 -9.35 10.03
C MET A 165 19.31 -7.97 10.67
N THR A 166 19.90 -7.01 9.95
CA THR A 166 19.82 -5.57 10.30
C THR A 166 19.03 -4.86 9.21
N ILE A 167 18.01 -4.10 9.57
CA ILE A 167 17.17 -3.34 8.64
C ILE A 167 17.21 -1.86 9.01
N TYR A 168 17.41 -1.01 8.01
CA TYR A 168 17.28 0.44 8.09
C TYR A 168 16.02 0.87 7.34
N PHE A 169 15.04 1.38 8.09
CA PHE A 169 13.85 2.02 7.52
C PHE A 169 14.16 3.49 7.25
N ILE A 170 14.31 3.87 5.98
CA ILE A 170 14.76 5.22 5.59
C ILE A 170 13.56 6.13 5.32
N LYS A 171 12.57 5.63 4.57
CA LYS A 171 11.32 6.35 4.28
C LYS A 171 10.12 5.42 4.38
N PRO A 172 8.96 5.92 4.84
CA PRO A 172 7.73 5.14 4.82
C PRO A 172 7.29 4.89 3.36
N VAL A 173 6.73 3.71 3.11
CA VAL A 173 6.18 3.34 1.81
C VAL A 173 4.67 3.29 1.93
N GLN A 174 3.95 4.06 1.11
CA GLN A 174 2.50 4.22 1.22
C GLN A 174 1.73 3.04 0.63
N ILE A 175 0.50 2.85 1.08
CA ILE A 175 -0.49 1.97 0.46
C ILE A 175 -0.64 2.28 -1.05
N ASP A 176 -1.00 1.27 -1.85
CA ASP A 176 -1.15 1.32 -3.31
C ASP A 176 0.13 1.61 -4.10
N SER A 177 1.26 1.85 -3.44
CA SER A 177 2.56 2.00 -4.09
C SER A 177 3.16 0.65 -4.50
N VAL A 178 4.16 0.69 -5.38
CA VAL A 178 4.97 -0.49 -5.72
C VAL A 178 6.35 -0.33 -5.07
N ILE A 179 6.76 -1.36 -4.33
CA ILE A 179 8.11 -1.48 -3.80
C ILE A 179 8.92 -2.43 -4.68
N GLU A 180 10.13 -2.03 -5.01
CA GLU A 180 11.13 -2.81 -5.74
C GLU A 180 12.25 -3.21 -4.78
N ILE A 181 12.59 -4.48 -4.75
CA ILE A 181 13.59 -5.07 -3.86
C ILE A 181 14.74 -5.60 -4.70
N TYR A 182 15.95 -5.16 -4.37
CA TYR A 182 17.19 -5.47 -5.06
C TYR A 182 18.10 -6.25 -4.10
N PRO A 183 17.91 -7.57 -3.99
CA PRO A 183 18.82 -8.43 -3.25
C PRO A 183 20.11 -8.66 -4.02
N LYS A 184 21.24 -8.48 -3.35
CA LYS A 184 22.58 -8.74 -3.85
C LYS A 184 23.28 -9.72 -2.93
N VAL A 185 23.55 -10.91 -3.46
CA VAL A 185 24.35 -11.91 -2.75
C VAL A 185 25.79 -11.43 -2.68
N LEU A 186 26.29 -11.24 -1.46
CA LEU A 186 27.67 -10.82 -1.21
C LEU A 186 28.59 -12.03 -1.07
N GLU A 187 28.13 -13.06 -0.37
CA GLU A 187 28.93 -14.24 -0.07
C GLU A 187 28.02 -15.46 0.10
N VAL A 188 28.45 -16.59 -0.47
CA VAL A 188 27.81 -17.89 -0.25
C VAL A 188 28.89 -18.90 0.07
N GLY A 189 28.94 -19.32 1.34
CA GLY A 189 29.80 -20.38 1.82
C GLY A 189 29.09 -21.73 1.84
N ARG A 190 29.75 -22.75 2.39
CA ARG A 190 29.14 -24.08 2.56
C ARG A 190 27.96 -24.09 3.54
N LYS A 191 28.03 -23.29 4.60
CA LYS A 191 27.07 -23.27 5.71
C LYS A 191 26.42 -21.92 5.97
N PHE A 192 26.84 -20.86 5.27
CA PHE A 192 26.30 -19.52 5.49
C PHE A 192 26.12 -18.79 4.16
N GLY A 193 25.19 -17.84 4.15
CA GLY A 193 24.96 -16.91 3.05
C GLY A 193 24.80 -15.50 3.60
N LYS A 194 25.27 -14.52 2.83
CA LYS A 194 25.16 -13.09 3.15
C LYS A 194 24.57 -12.34 1.98
N VAL A 195 23.53 -11.57 2.25
CA VAL A 195 22.79 -10.80 1.25
C VAL A 195 22.64 -9.37 1.73
N ASP A 196 23.03 -8.43 0.87
CA ASP A 196 22.69 -7.01 0.99
C ASP A 196 21.41 -6.75 0.19
N ILE A 197 20.48 -5.99 0.74
CA ILE A 197 19.19 -5.72 0.10
C ILE A 197 18.95 -4.22 0.11
N GLU A 198 18.64 -3.66 -1.06
CA GLU A 198 18.13 -2.30 -1.19
C GLU A 198 16.66 -2.33 -1.61
N ALA A 199 15.84 -1.46 -1.02
CA ALA A 199 14.43 -1.34 -1.34
C ALA A 199 14.13 0.07 -1.86
N PHE A 200 13.40 0.16 -2.96
CA PHE A 200 13.03 1.40 -3.63
C PHE A 200 11.53 1.51 -3.83
N ASN A 201 11.01 2.73 -3.77
CA ASN A 201 9.68 3.08 -4.25
C ASN A 201 9.83 4.27 -5.21
N ASP A 202 9.36 4.12 -6.45
CA ASP A 202 9.51 5.11 -7.52
C ASP A 202 10.95 5.64 -7.71
N GLY A 203 11.93 4.73 -7.62
CA GLY A 203 13.36 5.05 -7.75
C GLY A 203 13.99 5.73 -6.53
N VAL A 204 13.22 6.00 -5.47
CA VAL A 204 13.72 6.56 -4.21
C VAL A 204 14.05 5.44 -3.24
N LEU A 205 15.25 5.46 -2.65
CA LEU A 205 15.65 4.50 -1.62
C LEU A 205 14.79 4.68 -0.37
N VAL A 206 14.08 3.62 0.02
CA VAL A 206 13.16 3.62 1.17
C VAL A 206 13.63 2.70 2.30
N GLY A 207 14.50 1.74 2.03
CA GLY A 207 15.12 0.93 3.06
C GLY A 207 16.35 0.16 2.59
N LYS A 208 17.13 -0.31 3.56
CA LYS A 208 18.28 -1.19 3.36
C LYS A 208 18.25 -2.32 4.36
N ALA A 209 18.69 -3.51 3.98
CA ALA A 209 18.86 -4.62 4.89
C ALA A 209 20.14 -5.40 4.60
N MET A 210 20.75 -5.93 5.66
CA MET A 210 21.83 -6.89 5.58
C MET A 210 21.37 -8.15 6.30
N MET A 211 21.34 -9.28 5.59
CA MET A 211 20.90 -10.56 6.12
C MET A 211 22.04 -11.57 6.08
N MET A 212 22.26 -12.25 7.20
CA MET A 212 23.09 -13.45 7.29
C MET A 212 22.21 -14.65 7.62
N CYS A 213 22.38 -15.71 6.86
CA CYS A 213 21.62 -16.94 7.03
C CYS A 213 22.56 -18.15 7.12
N GLN A 214 22.14 -19.15 7.89
CA GLN A 214 22.71 -20.47 7.89
C GLN A 214 22.02 -21.35 6.85
N LEU A 215 22.82 -22.13 6.14
CA LEU A 215 22.37 -23.15 5.20
C LEU A 215 22.36 -24.50 5.91
N ILE A 216 21.17 -25.09 6.04
CA ILE A 216 21.00 -26.43 6.60
C ILE A 216 20.82 -27.40 5.43
N ASP A 217 21.73 -28.37 5.34
CA ASP A 217 21.63 -29.44 4.36
C ASP A 217 20.42 -30.32 4.73
N ARG A 218 19.56 -30.64 3.77
CA ARG A 218 18.51 -31.64 3.98
C ARG A 218 19.16 -33.02 4.02
N HIS A 219 19.03 -33.70 5.15
CA HIS A 219 19.40 -35.12 5.29
C HIS A 219 18.49 -36.01 4.45
#